data_AF-Q5P821-F1
#
_entry.id   AF-Q5P821-F1
#
_cell.length_a   1.000
_cell.length_b   1.000
_cell.length_c   1.000
_cell.angle_alpha   90.00
_cell.angle_beta   90.00
_cell.angle_gamma   90.00
#
_symmetry.space_group_name_H-M   'P 1'
#
loop_
_entity.id
_entity.type
_entity.pdbx_description
1 polymer ?
#
loop_
_entity_poly.entity_id
_entity_poly.type
_entity_poly.pdbx_seq_one_letter_code
_entity_poly.pdbx_strand_id
1 'polypeptide(L)' 'MMPEVLFRHPDGDGSVTVAGARLIVVNGVEDATASVSIGPAGLRALAEKLREIADRMEASK' A
#
# COMPACT_ATOMS: atom_id res chain seq x y z
N MET A 1 -8.00 15.62 -0.71
CA MET A 1 -7.10 14.96 0.25
C MET A 1 -5.88 14.52 -0.53
N MET A 2 -4.67 14.95 -0.16
CA MET A 2 -3.46 14.52 -0.86
C MET A 2 -3.06 13.11 -0.37
N PRO A 3 -2.60 12.21 -1.26
CA PRO A 3 -2.26 10.84 -0.87
C PRO A 3 -1.06 10.83 0.07
N GLU A 4 -1.12 9.96 1.09
CA GLU A 4 -0.03 9.79 2.03
C GLU A 4 1.04 8.89 1.37
N VAL A 5 2.30 9.35 1.39
CA VAL A 5 3.42 8.60 0.82
C VAL A 5 3.73 7.43 1.75
N LEU A 6 3.54 6.19 1.28
CA LEU A 6 3.74 4.98 2.09
C LEU A 6 5.21 4.62 2.24
N PHE A 7 5.99 4.80 1.18
CA PHE A 7 7.43 4.60 1.22
C PHE A 7 8.12 5.40 0.12
N ARG A 8 9.33 5.87 0.41
CA ARG A 8 10.22 6.48 -0.57
C ARG A 8 11.14 5.40 -1.12
N HIS A 9 10.95 5.01 -2.38
CA HIS A 9 11.91 4.19 -3.08
C HIS A 9 12.93 5.10 -3.79
N PRO A 10 14.21 4.73 -3.90
CA PRO A 10 15.20 5.49 -4.68
C PRO A 10 14.80 5.67 -6.15
N ASP A 11 13.96 4.78 -6.69
CA ASP A 11 13.44 4.86 -8.05
C ASP A 11 12.18 5.74 -8.17
N GLY A 12 11.40 5.95 -7.09
CA GLY A 12 10.19 6.78 -7.09
C GLY A 12 9.35 6.67 -5.81
N ASP A 13 8.45 7.64 -5.56
CA ASP A 13 7.54 7.60 -4.40
C ASP A 13 6.40 6.59 -4.61
N GLY A 14 6.19 5.70 -3.64
CA GLY A 14 5.02 4.82 -3.58
C GLY A 14 3.94 5.44 -2.71
N SER A 15 2.73 5.62 -3.24
CA SER A 15 1.60 6.22 -2.52
C SER A 15 0.43 5.26 -2.42
N VAL A 16 -0.31 5.32 -1.31
CA VAL A 16 -1.62 4.67 -1.20
C VAL A 16 -2.71 5.71 -1.01
N THR A 17 -3.85 5.48 -1.66
CA THR A 17 -5.03 6.31 -1.45
C THR A 17 -6.29 5.47 -1.50
N VAL A 18 -7.38 6.06 -1.03
CA VAL A 18 -8.71 5.47 -1.04
C VAL A 18 -9.63 6.36 -1.87
N ALA A 19 -10.29 5.76 -2.86
CA ALA A 19 -11.33 6.41 -3.65
C ALA A 19 -12.62 5.58 -3.53
N GLY A 20 -13.56 6.06 -2.70
CA GLY A 20 -14.77 5.30 -2.36
C GLY A 20 -14.41 4.01 -1.61
N ALA A 21 -14.76 2.86 -2.17
CA ALA A 21 -14.43 1.54 -1.63
C ALA A 21 -13.23 0.88 -2.33
N ARG A 22 -12.36 1.66 -2.98
CA ARG A 22 -11.18 1.15 -3.67
C ARG A 22 -9.90 1.62 -2.99
N LEU A 23 -8.99 0.69 -2.76
CA LEU A 23 -7.61 0.96 -2.43
C LEU A 23 -6.82 1.09 -3.74
N ILE A 24 -6.04 2.16 -3.86
CA ILE A 24 -5.21 2.45 -5.01
C ILE A 24 -3.78 2.56 -4.53
N VAL A 25 -2.89 1.76 -5.11
CA VAL A 25 -1.45 1.82 -4.89
C VAL A 25 -0.80 2.31 -6.17
N VAL A 26 -0.05 3.40 -6.08
CA VAL A 26 0.65 4.03 -7.20
C VAL A 26 2.15 3.87 -7.00
N ASN A 27 2.81 3.30 -8.01
CA ASN A 27 4.27 3.37 -8.15
C ASN A 27 4.62 4.48 -9.15
N GLY A 28 5.34 5.51 -8.70
CA GLY A 28 5.72 6.66 -9.54
C GLY A 28 6.66 6.35 -10.71
N VAL A 29 7.18 5.13 -10.84
CA VAL A 29 8.17 4.74 -11.86
C VAL A 29 7.56 4.08 -13.08
N GLU A 30 6.53 3.27 -12.89
CA GLU A 30 6.04 2.35 -13.92
C GLU A 30 4.63 2.67 -14.44
N ASP A 31 4.01 3.78 -14.02
CA ASP A 31 2.56 4.04 -14.21
C ASP A 31 1.69 2.88 -13.69
N ALA A 32 2.28 1.99 -12.87
CA ALA A 32 1.66 0.78 -12.37
C ALA A 32 0.73 1.15 -11.22
N THR A 33 -0.56 1.24 -11.54
CA THR A 33 -1.62 1.48 -10.57
C THR A 33 -2.34 0.17 -10.28
N ALA A 34 -2.14 -0.39 -9.08
CA ALA A 34 -2.95 -1.51 -8.61
C ALA A 34 -4.19 -0.97 -7.90
N SER A 35 -5.38 -1.39 -8.33
CA SER A 35 -6.64 -1.01 -7.68
C SER A 35 -7.44 -2.25 -7.30
N VAL A 36 -7.93 -2.28 -6.05
CA VAL A 36 -8.78 -3.37 -5.55
C VAL A 36 -9.97 -2.79 -4.81
N SER A 37 -11.15 -3.36 -5.05
CA SER A 37 -12.34 -3.02 -4.27
C SER A 37 -12.24 -3.70 -2.90
N ILE A 38 -12.16 -2.91 -1.84
CA ILE A 38 -11.96 -3.38 -0.48
C ILE A 38 -12.80 -2.57 0.50
N GLY A 39 -13.61 -3.26 1.29
CA GLY A 39 -14.37 -2.65 2.37
C GLY A 39 -13.51 -2.41 3.63
N PRO A 40 -14.03 -1.67 4.62
CA PRO A 40 -13.28 -1.35 5.85
C PRO A 40 -12.78 -2.59 6.62
N ALA A 41 -13.54 -3.68 6.63
CA ALA A 41 -13.11 -4.93 7.28
C ALA A 41 -11.94 -5.58 6.53
N GLY A 42 -12.01 -5.64 5.20
CA GLY A 42 -10.92 -6.14 4.37
C GLY A 42 -9.65 -5.30 4.50
N LEU A 43 -9.79 -3.97 4.60
CA LEU A 43 -8.65 -3.07 4.77
C LEU A 43 -7.92 -3.30 6.10
N ARG A 44 -8.66 -3.57 7.19
CA ARG A 44 -8.05 -3.94 8.48
C ARG A 44 -7.29 -5.26 8.40
N ALA A 45 -7.90 -6.28 7.79
CA ALA A 45 -7.24 -7.58 7.59
C ALA A 45 -5.98 -7.46 6.70
N LEU A 46 -6.04 -6.62 5.66
CA LEU A 46 -4.88 -6.30 4.83
C LEU A 46 -3.76 -5.65 5.64
N ALA A 47 -4.09 -4.69 6.53
CA ALA A 47 -3.12 -4.04 7.39
C ALA A 47 -2.42 -5.02 8.34
N GLU A 48 -3.16 -5.95 8.95
CA GLU A 48 -2.58 -7.02 9.78
C GLU A 48 -1.61 -7.89 8.96
N LYS A 49 -2.02 -8.30 7.75
CA LYS A 49 -1.18 -9.12 6.88
C LYS A 49 0.09 -8.41 6.44
N LEU A 50 0.01 -7.11 6.13
CA LEU A 50 1.18 -6.29 5.79
C LEU A 50 2.16 -6.18 6.97
N ARG A 51 1.64 -6.06 8.19
CA ARG A 51 2.46 -6.05 9.40
C ARG A 51 3.19 -7.38 9.59
N GLU A 52 2.48 -8.51 9.48
CA GLU A 52 3.12 -9.83 9.55
C GLU A 52 4.24 -10.02 8.51
N ILE A 53 4.05 -9.49 7.29
CA ILE A 53 5.08 -9.54 6.24
C ILE A 53 6.30 -8.71 6.66
N ALA A 54 6.10 -7.49 7.17
CA ALA A 54 7.19 -6.64 7.64
C ALA A 54 7.99 -7.31 8.77
N ASP A 55 7.31 -7.86 9.78
CA ASP A 55 7.94 -8.58 10.90
C ASP A 55 8.81 -9.75 10.39
N ARG A 56 8.33 -10.51 9.38
CA ARG A 56 9.10 -11.60 8.77
C ARG A 56 10.31 -11.13 7.98
N MET A 57 10.21 -10.00 7.29
CA MET A 57 11.32 -9.42 6.54
C MET A 57 12.43 -8.95 7.48
N GLU A 58 12.08 -8.34 8.61
CA GLU A 58 13.05 -7.95 9.64
C GLU A 58 13.73 -9.17 10.28
N ALA A 59 12.96 -10.23 10.57
CA ALA A 59 13.50 -11.48 11.13
C ALA A 59 14.42 -12.26 10.17
N SER A 60 14.37 -11.95 8.87
CA SER A 60 15.19 -12.60 7.84
C SER A 60 16.47 -11.84 7.50
N LYS A 61 16.76 -10.75 8.22
CA LYS A 61 17.91 -9.85 8.02
C LYS A 61 19.00 -10.11 9.06
#